data_AF-A0A3M1GYG5-F1
#
_entry.id   AF-A0A3M1GYG5-F1
#
_cell.length_a   1.000
_cell.length_b   1.000
_cell.length_c   1.000
_cell.angle_alpha   90.00
_cell.angle_beta   90.00
_cell.angle_gamma   90.00
#
_symmetry.space_group_name_H-M   'P 1'
#
loop_
_entity.id
_entity.type
_entity.pdbx_description
1 polymer ?
#
loop_
_entity_poly.entity_id
_entity_poly.type
_entity_poly.pdbx_seq_one_letter_code
_entity_poly.pdbx_strand_id
1 'polypeptide(L)'
;MTGVSEELARFQARSAFTGCGFTTSESESVVDHPVRRRIIFTLMLLGSAGLPTAIASLLLGFLRAEGAVEIGTRLGVIAAGLLGLYLLARSAWVRVAFATLVEAALERWTDLEVRDYVDLLRLQEGFRVAELRVNSGDWLAGVPLRELRLPDEGVTVLGIARPDGSYIAVPHGDTVIEPGDVVTLYGSAERLRELDARKAGPLGDREHRAAVEDEAARRRLQDEAQARGAAGEGAP
;
A
#
# COMPACT_ATOMS: atom_id res chain seq x y z
N MET A 1 0.01 -1.92 -6.48
CA MET A 1 -1.29 -2.25 -7.13
C MET A 1 -1.80 -3.52 -6.47
N THR A 2 -3.09 -3.64 -6.16
CA THR A 2 -3.70 -4.68 -5.30
C THR A 2 -3.73 -6.10 -5.90
N GLY A 3 -2.72 -6.46 -6.71
CA GLY A 3 -2.57 -7.77 -7.35
C GLY A 3 -3.53 -8.10 -8.49
N VAL A 4 -4.45 -7.20 -8.85
CA VAL A 4 -5.43 -7.39 -9.94
C VAL A 4 -4.92 -6.83 -11.26
N SER A 5 -5.34 -7.42 -12.38
CA SER A 5 -5.03 -6.88 -13.70
C SER A 5 -5.58 -5.46 -13.87
N GLU A 6 -4.89 -4.63 -14.65
CA GLU A 6 -5.31 -3.25 -14.91
C GLU A 6 -6.72 -3.17 -15.51
N GLU A 7 -7.07 -4.15 -16.35
CA GLU A 7 -8.38 -4.26 -16.97
C GLU A 7 -9.48 -4.53 -15.94
N LEU A 8 -9.24 -5.42 -14.98
CA LEU A 8 -10.17 -5.69 -13.89
C LEU A 8 -10.31 -4.50 -12.94
N ALA A 9 -9.21 -3.83 -12.61
CA ALA A 9 -9.23 -2.62 -11.79
C ALA A 9 -10.06 -1.50 -12.43
N ARG A 10 -9.91 -1.31 -13.75
CA ARG A 10 -10.65 -0.30 -14.50
C ARG A 10 -12.14 -0.64 -14.60
N PHE A 11 -12.46 -1.92 -14.80
CA PHE A 11 -13.84 -2.39 -14.75
C PHE A 11 -14.45 -2.16 -13.36
N GLN A 12 -13.73 -2.54 -12.30
CA GLN A 12 -14.22 -2.40 -10.93
C GLN A 12 -14.44 -0.93 -10.53
N ALA A 13 -13.50 -0.04 -10.87
CA ALA A 13 -13.62 1.39 -10.59
C ALA A 13 -14.82 2.02 -11.32
N ARG A 14 -15.08 1.63 -12.58
CA ARG A 14 -16.24 2.10 -13.34
C ARG A 14 -17.53 1.59 -12.73
N SER A 15 -17.64 0.29 -12.47
CA SER A 15 -18.86 -0.32 -11.89
C SER A 15 -19.18 0.22 -10.49
N ALA A 16 -18.16 0.48 -9.67
CA ALA A 16 -18.32 1.14 -8.37
C ALA A 16 -18.84 2.57 -8.52
N PHE A 17 -18.24 3.36 -9.42
CA PHE A 17 -18.63 4.75 -9.64
C PHE A 17 -20.03 4.89 -10.25
N THR A 18 -20.42 3.99 -11.15
CA THR A 18 -21.76 4.03 -11.77
C THR A 18 -22.84 3.34 -10.93
N GLY A 19 -22.46 2.64 -9.85
CA GLY A 19 -23.40 1.91 -9.00
C GLY A 19 -24.01 0.67 -9.67
N CYS A 20 -23.40 0.15 -10.75
CA CYS A 20 -23.92 -0.99 -11.50
C CYS A 20 -23.73 -2.34 -10.79
N GLY A 21 -23.03 -2.37 -9.64
CA GLY A 21 -22.75 -3.57 -8.87
C GLY A 21 -21.64 -4.44 -9.48
N PHE A 22 -21.36 -5.57 -8.83
CA PHE A 22 -20.36 -6.56 -9.27
C PHE A 22 -21.00 -7.95 -9.31
N THR A 23 -20.33 -8.92 -9.94
CA THR A 23 -20.68 -10.33 -9.75
C THR A 23 -20.32 -10.78 -8.34
N THR A 24 -20.93 -11.86 -7.84
CA THR A 24 -20.74 -12.34 -6.46
C THR A 24 -19.27 -12.63 -6.13
N SER A 25 -18.55 -13.31 -7.03
CA SER A 25 -17.12 -13.61 -6.87
C SER A 25 -16.24 -12.37 -6.83
N GLU A 26 -16.58 -11.36 -7.64
CA GLU A 26 -15.87 -10.07 -7.64
C GLU A 26 -16.15 -9.29 -6.36
N SER A 27 -17.38 -9.34 -5.85
CA SER A 27 -17.77 -8.69 -4.60
C SER A 27 -17.06 -9.29 -3.38
N GLU A 28 -16.91 -10.61 -3.32
CA GLU A 28 -16.15 -11.30 -2.26
C GLU A 28 -14.69 -10.84 -2.26
N SER A 29 -14.06 -10.82 -3.45
CA SER A 29 -12.71 -10.28 -3.58
C SER A 29 -12.65 -8.82 -3.09
N VAL A 30 -13.59 -7.96 -3.47
CA VAL A 30 -13.63 -6.55 -3.06
C VAL A 30 -13.65 -6.36 -1.54
N VAL A 31 -14.43 -7.17 -0.83
CA VAL A 31 -14.64 -7.06 0.62
C VAL A 31 -13.46 -7.60 1.42
N ASP A 32 -12.77 -8.62 0.91
CA ASP A 32 -11.66 -9.30 1.59
C ASP A 32 -10.41 -8.42 1.77
N HIS A 33 -10.26 -7.34 0.98
CA HIS A 33 -9.11 -6.44 1.11
C HIS A 33 -9.53 -5.08 1.67
N PRO A 34 -9.00 -4.65 2.84
CA PRO A 34 -9.47 -3.47 3.57
C PRO A 34 -9.34 -2.17 2.75
N VAL A 35 -8.25 -2.01 2.01
CA VAL A 35 -8.02 -0.85 1.12
C VAL A 35 -9.01 -0.82 -0.06
N ARG A 36 -9.20 -1.94 -0.77
CA ARG A 36 -10.13 -2.06 -1.91
C ARG A 36 -11.57 -1.75 -1.49
N ARG A 37 -12.00 -2.28 -0.34
CA ARG A 37 -13.30 -1.99 0.26
C ARG A 37 -13.49 -0.49 0.48
N ARG A 38 -12.49 0.21 0.98
CA ARG A 38 -12.56 1.65 1.29
C ARG A 38 -12.56 2.53 0.04
N ILE A 39 -11.76 2.17 -0.97
CA ILE A 39 -11.77 2.83 -2.28
C ILE A 39 -13.15 2.69 -2.95
N ILE A 40 -13.70 1.47 -2.99
CA ILE A 40 -14.99 1.21 -3.62
C ILE A 40 -16.14 1.90 -2.89
N PHE A 41 -16.13 1.90 -1.55
CA PHE A 41 -17.13 2.63 -0.77
C PHE A 41 -17.11 4.13 -1.08
N THR A 42 -15.91 4.71 -1.20
CA THR A 42 -15.75 6.13 -1.57
C THR A 42 -16.23 6.40 -2.99
N LEU A 43 -15.89 5.55 -3.96
CA LEU A 43 -16.33 5.67 -5.34
C LEU A 43 -17.85 5.55 -5.49
N MET A 44 -18.49 4.64 -4.76
CA MET A 44 -19.95 4.48 -4.76
C MET A 44 -20.65 5.69 -4.14
N LEU A 45 -20.12 6.22 -3.04
CA LEU A 45 -20.66 7.42 -2.41
C LEU A 45 -20.54 8.64 -3.34
N LEU A 46 -19.37 8.82 -3.96
CA LEU A 46 -19.11 9.95 -4.86
C LEU A 46 -19.94 9.87 -6.14
N GLY A 47 -20.05 8.67 -6.71
CA GLY A 47 -20.80 8.41 -7.94
C GLY A 47 -22.30 8.61 -7.79
N SER A 48 -22.87 8.15 -6.68
CA SER A 48 -24.30 8.27 -6.41
C SER A 48 -24.74 9.68 -5.97
N ALA A 49 -23.87 10.45 -5.29
CA ALA A 49 -24.23 11.77 -4.79
C ALA A 49 -24.26 12.87 -5.87
N GLY A 50 -23.40 12.78 -6.89
CA GLY A 50 -23.21 13.90 -7.84
C GLY A 50 -24.36 14.10 -8.83
N LEU A 51 -24.89 13.01 -9.41
CA LEU A 51 -25.89 13.09 -10.48
C LEU A 51 -27.26 13.62 -10.01
N PRO A 52 -27.85 13.12 -8.91
CA PRO A 52 -29.14 13.62 -8.44
C PRO A 52 -29.08 15.10 -8.04
N THR A 53 -27.98 15.54 -7.42
CA THR A 53 -27.77 16.94 -7.05
C THR A 53 -27.66 17.85 -8.27
N ALA A 54 -26.95 17.42 -9.32
CA ALA A 54 -26.85 18.17 -10.56
C ALA A 54 -28.22 18.27 -11.27
N ILE A 55 -28.96 17.15 -11.35
CA ILE A 55 -30.30 17.12 -11.95
C ILE A 55 -31.27 18.01 -11.17
N ALA A 56 -31.28 17.93 -9.84
CA ALA A 56 -32.13 18.77 -9.00
C ALA A 56 -31.80 20.26 -9.17
N SER A 57 -30.51 20.60 -9.23
CA SER A 57 -30.06 21.98 -9.46
C SER A 57 -30.47 22.50 -10.83
N LEU A 58 -30.38 21.67 -11.88
CA LEU A 58 -30.83 22.02 -13.23
C LEU A 58 -32.34 22.21 -13.28
N LEU A 59 -33.11 21.27 -12.72
CA LEU A 59 -34.57 21.35 -12.67
C LEU A 59 -35.03 22.61 -11.93
N LEU A 60 -34.48 22.87 -10.74
CA LEU A 60 -34.77 24.08 -9.96
C LEU A 60 -34.38 25.35 -10.71
N GLY A 61 -33.26 25.28 -11.45
CA GLY A 61 -32.89 26.27 -12.44
C GLY A 61 -34.05 26.50 -13.39
N PHE A 62 -34.41 25.55 -14.25
CA PHE A 62 -35.41 25.78 -15.30
C PHE A 62 -36.84 26.08 -14.81
N LEU A 63 -37.25 25.57 -13.64
CA LEU A 63 -38.57 25.83 -13.04
C LEU A 63 -38.85 27.32 -12.79
N ARG A 64 -37.79 28.12 -12.65
CA ARG A 64 -37.87 29.53 -12.29
C ARG A 64 -37.69 30.47 -13.49
N ALA A 65 -37.75 29.96 -14.72
CA ALA A 65 -37.56 30.73 -15.94
C ALA A 65 -38.92 31.14 -16.53
N GLU A 66 -39.20 32.43 -16.63
CA GLU A 66 -40.42 32.98 -17.20
C GLU A 66 -40.06 33.79 -18.46
N GLY A 67 -40.10 33.12 -19.62
CA GLY A 67 -39.95 33.77 -20.94
C GLY A 67 -38.78 33.25 -21.79
N ALA A 68 -38.90 33.42 -23.11
CA ALA A 68 -37.96 32.87 -24.09
C ALA A 68 -36.53 33.41 -23.95
N VAL A 69 -36.37 34.68 -23.55
CA VAL A 69 -35.05 35.30 -23.33
C VAL A 69 -34.35 34.66 -22.13
N GLU A 70 -35.08 34.38 -21.05
CA GLU A 70 -34.53 33.81 -19.82
C GLU A 70 -34.11 32.35 -19.99
N ILE A 71 -34.85 31.60 -20.82
CA ILE A 71 -34.48 30.24 -21.23
C ILE A 71 -33.19 30.28 -22.07
N GLY A 72 -33.10 31.22 -23.02
CA GLY A 72 -31.92 31.39 -23.86
C GLY A 72 -30.65 31.73 -23.08
N THR A 73 -30.74 32.64 -22.10
CA THR A 73 -29.59 33.00 -21.25
C THR A 73 -29.15 31.83 -20.37
N ARG A 74 -30.08 31.06 -19.79
CA ARG A 74 -29.77 29.89 -18.96
C ARG A 74 -29.11 28.76 -19.77
N LEU A 75 -29.61 28.50 -20.99
CA LEU A 75 -28.95 27.57 -21.91
C LEU A 75 -27.54 28.03 -22.28
N GLY A 76 -27.35 29.33 -22.52
CA GLY A 76 -26.03 29.92 -22.75
C GLY A 76 -25.07 29.73 -21.58
N VAL A 77 -25.53 29.95 -20.35
CA VAL A 77 -24.73 29.74 -19.12
C VAL A 77 -24.35 28.27 -18.95
N ILE A 78 -25.27 27.34 -19.21
CA ILE A 78 -24.97 25.90 -19.15
C ILE A 78 -23.96 25.51 -20.22
N ALA A 79 -24.15 25.96 -21.47
CA ALA A 79 -23.23 25.67 -22.56
C ALA A 79 -21.82 26.24 -22.27
N ALA A 80 -21.74 27.47 -21.77
CA ALA A 80 -20.48 28.09 -21.37
C ALA A 80 -19.83 27.35 -20.18
N GLY A 81 -20.63 26.92 -19.19
CA GLY A 81 -20.16 26.13 -18.05
C GLY A 81 -19.63 24.76 -18.46
N LEU A 82 -20.34 24.05 -19.34
CA LEU A 82 -19.89 22.76 -19.90
C LEU A 82 -18.64 22.91 -20.75
N LEU A 83 -18.57 23.96 -21.57
CA LEU A 83 -17.38 24.29 -22.36
C LEU A 83 -16.19 24.60 -21.45
N GLY A 84 -16.41 25.42 -20.40
CA GLY A 84 -15.41 25.72 -19.39
C GLY A 84 -14.92 24.46 -18.69
N LEU A 85 -15.83 23.58 -18.25
CA LEU A 85 -15.50 22.31 -17.61
C LEU A 85 -14.72 21.38 -18.56
N TYR A 86 -15.10 21.32 -19.84
CA TYR A 86 -14.39 20.55 -20.85
C TYR A 86 -12.96 21.04 -21.06
N LEU A 87 -12.77 22.36 -21.18
CA LEU A 87 -11.44 22.96 -21.32
C LEU A 87 -10.60 22.75 -20.06
N LEU A 88 -11.22 22.86 -18.88
CA LEU A 88 -10.57 22.58 -17.59
C LEU A 88 -10.12 21.11 -17.52
N ALA A 89 -10.98 20.16 -17.87
CA ALA A 89 -10.65 18.74 -17.86
C ALA A 89 -9.52 18.38 -18.84
N ARG A 90 -9.40 19.11 -19.96
CA ARG A 90 -8.32 18.92 -20.94
C ARG A 90 -6.99 19.56 -20.52
N SER A 91 -7.01 20.50 -19.58
CA SER A 91 -5.82 21.19 -19.09
C SER A 91 -4.81 20.22 -18.49
N ALA A 92 -3.55 20.32 -18.93
CA ALA A 92 -2.45 19.55 -18.34
C ALA A 92 -2.25 19.88 -16.87
N TRP A 93 -2.52 21.13 -16.46
CA TRP A 93 -2.42 21.56 -15.08
C TRP A 93 -3.43 20.86 -14.18
N VAL A 94 -4.68 20.70 -14.65
CA VAL A 94 -5.72 20.00 -13.89
C VAL A 94 -5.38 18.52 -13.73
N ARG A 95 -4.85 17.87 -14.78
CA ARG A 95 -4.42 16.48 -14.68
C ARG A 95 -3.32 16.30 -13.63
N VAL A 96 -2.33 17.19 -13.63
CA VAL A 96 -1.22 17.14 -12.66
C VAL A 96 -1.73 17.44 -11.25
N ALA A 97 -2.52 18.51 -11.07
CA ALA A 97 -3.08 18.86 -9.77
C ALA A 97 -3.98 17.75 -9.20
N PHE A 98 -4.79 17.10 -10.04
CA PHE A 98 -5.64 16.00 -9.62
C PHE A 98 -4.82 14.77 -9.24
N ALA A 99 -3.78 14.43 -10.00
CA ALA A 99 -2.87 13.34 -9.66
C ALA A 99 -2.20 13.59 -8.30
N THR A 100 -1.64 14.79 -8.08
CA THR A 100 -1.01 15.16 -6.81
C THR A 100 -2.01 15.18 -5.66
N LEU A 101 -3.25 15.62 -5.87
CA LEU A 101 -4.29 15.62 -4.85
C LEU A 101 -4.76 14.22 -4.49
N VAL A 102 -4.90 13.34 -5.49
CA VAL A 102 -5.25 11.93 -5.28
C VAL A 102 -4.12 11.23 -4.53
N GLU A 103 -2.86 11.42 -4.92
CA GLU A 103 -1.69 10.90 -4.21
C GLU A 103 -1.63 11.40 -2.76
N ALA A 104 -1.74 12.71 -2.54
CA ALA A 104 -1.71 13.29 -1.18
C ALA A 104 -2.90 12.85 -0.31
N ALA A 105 -4.10 12.70 -0.88
CA ALA A 105 -5.26 12.19 -0.17
C ALA A 105 -5.11 10.71 0.20
N LEU A 106 -4.48 9.93 -0.68
CA LEU A 106 -4.16 8.52 -0.45
C LEU A 106 -3.10 8.35 0.63
N GLU A 107 -2.02 9.14 0.61
CA GLU A 107 -0.95 9.10 1.64
C GLU A 107 -1.47 9.51 3.02
N ARG A 108 -2.37 10.48 3.10
CA ARG A 108 -2.88 10.99 4.38
C ARG A 108 -3.93 10.10 5.03
N TRP A 109 -4.46 9.13 4.28
CA TRP A 109 -5.52 8.21 4.73
C TRP A 109 -5.11 6.75 4.68
N THR A 110 -3.96 6.45 4.07
CA THR A 110 -3.41 5.11 3.95
C THR A 110 -1.96 5.14 4.39
N ASP A 111 -1.67 4.45 5.49
CA ASP A 111 -0.32 4.10 5.92
C ASP A 111 0.26 3.05 4.95
N LEU A 112 0.37 3.42 3.67
CA LEU A 112 0.95 2.60 2.61
C LEU A 112 2.45 2.88 2.55
N GLU A 113 3.10 2.71 3.70
CA GLU A 113 4.55 2.61 3.77
C GLU A 113 4.98 1.24 3.23
N VAL A 114 5.62 1.31 2.07
CA VAL A 114 6.58 0.34 1.52
C VAL A 114 5.99 -1.01 1.10
N ARG A 115 5.78 -1.12 -0.22
CA ARG A 115 5.94 -2.35 -1.02
C ARG A 115 5.46 -3.63 -0.35
N ASP A 116 4.15 -3.72 -0.20
CA ASP A 116 3.50 -4.93 0.24
C ASP A 116 3.29 -5.87 -0.95
N TYR A 117 4.25 -6.76 -1.18
CA TYR A 117 4.12 -7.84 -2.17
C TYR A 117 3.87 -9.21 -1.53
N VAL A 118 3.67 -9.29 -0.21
CA VAL A 118 3.74 -10.60 0.47
C VAL A 118 2.82 -10.71 1.69
N ASP A 119 1.54 -10.42 1.47
CA ASP A 119 0.44 -10.93 2.32
C ASP A 119 0.05 -12.39 1.95
N LEU A 120 0.88 -13.11 1.18
CA LEU A 120 0.58 -14.46 0.68
C LEU A 120 0.95 -15.61 1.61
N LEU A 121 1.45 -15.33 2.81
CA LEU A 121 1.69 -16.35 3.82
C LEU A 121 0.99 -15.91 5.10
N ARG A 122 0.12 -16.76 5.65
CA ARG A 122 -0.48 -16.57 6.98
C ARG A 122 0.63 -16.53 8.03
N LEU A 123 1.23 -15.36 8.18
CA LEU A 123 2.15 -15.03 9.23
C LEU A 123 1.32 -14.73 10.47
N GLN A 124 1.52 -15.55 11.49
CA GLN A 124 1.06 -15.27 12.85
C GLN A 124 1.40 -13.81 13.23
N GLU A 125 0.52 -13.19 14.01
CA GLU A 125 0.49 -11.76 14.34
C GLU A 125 1.89 -11.11 14.43
N GLY A 126 2.17 -10.15 13.54
CA GLY A 126 3.31 -9.22 13.65
C GLY A 126 4.51 -9.47 12.74
N PHE A 127 4.57 -10.57 12.00
CA PHE A 127 5.61 -10.82 11.00
C PHE A 127 5.13 -10.49 9.58
N ARG A 128 6.03 -10.03 8.70
CA ARG A 128 5.76 -9.72 7.29
C ARG A 128 7.01 -9.97 6.43
N VAL A 129 6.83 -9.96 5.11
CA VAL A 129 7.96 -9.85 4.18
C VAL A 129 7.99 -8.43 3.60
N ALA A 130 9.18 -7.84 3.51
CA ALA A 130 9.40 -6.50 2.99
C ALA A 130 10.56 -6.50 1.99
N GLU A 131 10.54 -5.55 1.06
CA GLU A 131 11.67 -5.25 0.18
C GLU A 131 12.37 -3.97 0.64
N LEU A 132 13.66 -4.06 0.94
CA LEU A 132 14.48 -2.91 1.33
C LEU A 132 15.43 -2.57 0.18
N ARG A 133 15.48 -1.29 -0.19
CA ARG A 133 16.45 -0.78 -1.16
C ARG A 133 17.69 -0.33 -0.41
N VAL A 134 18.82 -0.95 -0.70
CA VAL A 134 20.08 -0.70 0.01
C VAL A 134 20.77 0.53 -0.57
N ASN A 135 21.08 1.48 0.28
CA ASN A 135 21.84 2.68 -0.05
C ASN A 135 23.26 2.57 0.48
N SER A 136 24.19 3.35 -0.09
CA SER A 136 25.62 3.33 0.25
C SER A 136 25.95 3.65 1.72
N GLY A 137 25.00 4.22 2.49
CA GLY A 137 25.16 4.54 3.90
C GLY A 137 24.44 3.60 4.86
N ASP A 138 23.76 2.58 4.34
CA ASP A 138 23.00 1.64 5.16
C ASP A 138 23.93 0.59 5.76
N TRP A 139 23.60 0.12 6.96
CA TRP A 139 24.47 -0.80 7.71
C TRP A 139 24.72 -2.14 7.00
N LEU A 140 23.79 -2.55 6.14
CA LEU A 140 23.85 -3.77 5.35
C LEU A 140 24.79 -3.66 4.13
N ALA A 141 25.14 -2.44 3.71
CA ALA A 141 25.80 -2.20 2.43
C ALA A 141 27.27 -2.62 2.44
N GLY A 142 27.65 -3.43 1.45
CA GLY A 142 29.03 -3.90 1.25
C GLY A 142 29.47 -5.01 2.21
N VAL A 143 28.55 -5.61 2.97
CA VAL A 143 28.84 -6.64 3.98
C VAL A 143 28.29 -7.99 3.52
N PRO A 144 29.03 -9.11 3.68
CA PRO A 144 28.51 -10.43 3.40
C PRO A 144 27.47 -10.85 4.44
N LEU A 145 26.44 -11.58 4.00
CA LEU A 145 25.30 -11.99 4.84
C LEU A 145 25.71 -12.74 6.13
N ARG A 146 26.78 -13.53 6.07
CA ARG A 146 27.31 -14.25 7.24
C ARG A 146 27.78 -13.33 8.37
N GLU A 147 28.25 -12.12 8.03
CA GLU A 147 28.74 -11.15 9.01
C GLU A 147 27.60 -10.33 9.62
N LEU A 148 26.53 -10.12 8.86
CA LEU A 148 25.35 -9.39 9.31
C LEU A 148 24.54 -10.16 10.36
N ARG A 149 24.57 -11.50 10.32
CA ARG A 149 23.86 -12.39 11.26
C ARG A 149 22.40 -12.01 11.50
N LEU A 150 21.70 -11.60 10.43
CA LEU A 150 20.29 -11.23 10.48
C LEU A 150 19.37 -12.28 11.13
N PRO A 151 19.62 -13.61 11.01
CA PRO A 151 18.80 -14.61 11.71
C PRO A 151 18.86 -14.52 13.24
N ASP A 152 19.93 -13.97 13.80
CA ASP A 152 20.07 -13.74 15.25
C ASP A 152 19.18 -12.59 15.73
N GLU A 153 18.80 -11.67 14.83
CA GLU A 153 17.83 -10.60 15.05
C GLU A 153 16.41 -10.98 14.63
N GLY A 154 16.16 -12.24 14.24
CA GLY A 154 14.83 -12.68 13.79
C GLY A 154 14.47 -12.22 12.37
N VAL A 155 15.47 -11.93 11.53
CA VAL A 155 15.29 -11.54 10.13
C VAL A 155 15.92 -12.57 9.18
N THR A 156 15.16 -13.00 8.19
CA THR A 156 15.60 -13.96 7.17
C THR A 156 15.64 -13.30 5.80
N VAL A 157 16.73 -13.46 5.07
CA VAL A 157 16.84 -12.98 3.69
C VAL A 157 16.27 -14.03 2.74
N LEU A 158 15.28 -13.63 1.95
CA LEU A 158 14.60 -14.50 0.99
C LEU A 158 15.16 -14.36 -0.43
N GLY A 159 15.71 -13.19 -0.78
CA GLY A 159 16.24 -12.95 -2.12
C GLY A 159 16.87 -11.58 -2.27
N ILE A 160 17.66 -11.42 -3.33
CA ILE A 160 18.34 -10.15 -3.67
C ILE A 160 18.16 -9.89 -5.17
N ALA A 161 17.54 -8.78 -5.51
CA ALA A 161 17.47 -8.27 -6.87
C ALA A 161 18.54 -7.18 -7.08
N ARG A 162 19.35 -7.33 -8.12
CA ARG A 162 20.42 -6.40 -8.47
C ARG A 162 19.90 -5.33 -9.46
N PRO A 163 20.56 -4.15 -9.54
CA PRO A 163 20.22 -3.11 -10.51
C PRO A 163 20.34 -3.53 -11.98
N ASP A 164 21.19 -4.51 -12.27
CA ASP A 164 21.41 -5.06 -13.62
C ASP A 164 20.28 -5.99 -14.10
N GLY A 165 19.27 -6.24 -13.25
CA GLY A 165 18.15 -7.12 -13.53
C GLY A 165 18.39 -8.59 -13.13
N SER A 166 19.56 -8.94 -12.59
CA SER A 166 19.80 -10.28 -12.06
C SER A 166 19.10 -10.48 -10.70
N TYR A 167 18.70 -11.72 -10.42
CA TYR A 167 18.00 -12.09 -9.20
C TYR A 167 18.64 -13.31 -8.53
N ILE A 168 18.99 -13.16 -7.26
CA ILE A 168 19.54 -14.22 -6.41
C ILE A 168 18.40 -14.75 -5.54
N ALA A 169 17.87 -15.92 -5.91
CA ALA A 169 16.71 -16.52 -5.25
C ALA A 169 17.01 -17.18 -3.89
N VAL A 170 18.25 -17.61 -3.66
CA VAL A 170 18.69 -18.20 -2.39
C VAL A 170 20.09 -17.66 -2.09
N PRO A 171 20.18 -16.51 -1.40
CA PRO A 171 21.47 -15.93 -1.11
C PRO A 171 22.20 -16.76 -0.03
N HIS A 172 23.46 -17.07 -0.28
CA HIS A 172 24.33 -17.79 0.65
C HIS A 172 25.09 -16.82 1.57
N GLY A 173 25.71 -17.32 2.64
CA GLY A 173 26.43 -16.50 3.62
C GLY A 173 27.56 -15.63 3.03
N ASP A 174 28.17 -16.06 1.92
CA ASP A 174 29.22 -15.29 1.22
C ASP A 174 28.65 -14.25 0.24
N THR A 175 27.33 -14.20 0.07
CA THR A 175 26.68 -13.20 -0.78
C THR A 175 26.81 -11.83 -0.14
N VAL A 176 27.42 -10.90 -0.87
CA VAL A 176 27.57 -9.50 -0.44
C VAL A 176 26.38 -8.69 -0.93
N ILE A 177 25.76 -7.95 -0.01
CA ILE A 177 24.74 -6.96 -0.34
C ILE A 177 25.43 -5.72 -0.88
N GLU A 178 25.10 -5.27 -2.08
CA GLU A 178 25.70 -4.09 -2.70
C GLU A 178 24.75 -2.87 -2.65
N PRO A 179 25.29 -1.65 -2.63
CA PRO A 179 24.48 -0.45 -2.80
C PRO A 179 23.67 -0.50 -4.12
N GLY A 180 22.38 -0.24 -4.04
CA GLY A 180 21.43 -0.32 -5.15
C GLY A 180 20.62 -1.62 -5.20
N ASP A 181 21.02 -2.65 -4.46
CA ASP A 181 20.26 -3.88 -4.34
C ASP A 181 18.86 -3.64 -3.75
N VAL A 182 17.92 -4.49 -4.15
CA VAL A 182 16.63 -4.64 -3.48
C VAL A 182 16.62 -6.01 -2.79
N VAL A 183 16.63 -6.00 -1.47
CA VAL A 183 16.70 -7.20 -0.63
C VAL A 183 15.32 -7.55 -0.11
N THR A 184 14.85 -8.76 -0.38
CA THR A 184 13.59 -9.28 0.14
C THR A 184 13.84 -9.96 1.49
N LEU A 185 13.20 -9.48 2.54
CA LEU A 185 13.41 -9.88 3.93
C LEU A 185 12.11 -10.36 4.58
N TYR A 186 12.19 -11.38 5.42
CA TYR A 186 11.13 -11.87 6.29
C TYR A 186 11.47 -11.55 7.75
N GLY A 187 10.55 -10.97 8.51
CA GLY A 187 10.77 -10.65 9.92
C GLY A 187 9.60 -9.90 10.54
N SER A 188 9.73 -9.48 11.80
CA SER A 188 8.71 -8.64 12.45
C SER A 188 8.65 -7.25 11.81
N ALA A 189 7.46 -6.65 11.74
CA ALA A 189 7.28 -5.33 11.12
C ALA A 189 8.12 -4.23 11.82
N GLU A 190 8.29 -4.35 13.14
CA GLU A 190 9.16 -3.48 13.94
C GLU A 190 10.63 -3.65 13.54
N ARG A 191 11.12 -4.89 13.50
CA ARG A 191 12.53 -5.18 13.19
C ARG A 191 12.92 -4.79 11.77
N LEU A 192 12.03 -4.98 10.80
CA LEU A 192 12.27 -4.58 9.42
C LEU A 192 12.36 -3.05 9.27
N ARG A 193 11.55 -2.29 10.02
CA ARG A 193 11.62 -0.82 10.06
C ARG A 193 12.92 -0.33 10.71
N GLU A 194 13.33 -0.94 11.81
CA GLU A 194 14.62 -0.63 12.46
C GLU A 194 15.79 -0.87 11.50
N LEU A 195 15.75 -1.98 10.76
CA LEU A 195 16.81 -2.34 9.83
C LEU A 195 16.90 -1.40 8.63
N ASP A 196 15.78 -0.92 8.10
CA ASP A 196 15.73 0.05 6.99
C ASP A 196 16.30 1.42 7.40
N ALA A 197 16.06 1.84 8.64
CA ALA A 197 16.60 3.09 9.18
C ALA A 197 18.08 2.99 9.59
N ARG A 198 18.62 1.78 9.78
CA ARG A 198 19.94 1.53 10.38
C ARG A 198 21.08 2.00 9.48
N LYS A 199 21.91 2.89 10.01
CA LYS A 199 23.09 3.43 9.31
C LYS A 199 24.37 2.71 9.70
N ALA A 200 25.31 2.66 8.76
CA ALA A 200 26.63 2.09 8.98
C ALA A 200 27.37 2.84 10.11
N GLY A 201 28.14 2.09 10.91
CA GLY A 201 28.99 2.62 11.98
C GLY A 201 28.63 2.14 13.38
N PRO A 202 29.30 2.68 14.43
CA PRO A 202 29.22 2.15 15.78
C PRO A 202 27.83 2.20 16.41
N LEU A 203 26.96 3.10 15.94
CA LEU A 203 25.56 3.19 16.37
C LEU A 203 24.76 2.01 15.82
N GLY A 204 24.88 1.72 14.53
CA GLY A 204 24.24 0.56 13.90
C GLY A 204 24.68 -0.77 14.54
N ASP A 205 25.96 -0.89 14.93
CA ASP A 205 26.45 -2.09 15.63
C ASP A 205 25.87 -2.24 17.06
N ARG A 206 25.53 -1.13 17.71
CA ARG A 206 24.82 -1.15 19.01
C ARG A 206 23.37 -1.53 18.81
N GLU A 207 22.72 -0.99 17.80
CA GLU A 207 21.34 -1.33 17.42
C GLU A 207 21.22 -2.81 17.05
N HIS A 208 22.18 -3.37 16.28
CA HIS A 208 22.28 -4.81 16.01
C HIS A 208 22.36 -5.63 17.30
N ARG A 209 23.26 -5.29 18.23
CA ARG A 209 23.39 -6.02 19.49
C ARG A 209 22.10 -5.97 20.34
N ALA A 210 21.48 -4.81 20.44
CA ALA A 210 20.21 -4.66 21.15
C ALA A 210 19.10 -5.50 20.53
N ALA A 211 19.03 -5.52 19.19
CA ALA A 211 18.07 -6.31 18.44
C ALA A 211 18.25 -7.83 18.64
N VAL A 212 19.49 -8.31 18.70
CA VAL A 212 19.81 -9.72 19.02
C VAL A 212 19.39 -10.08 20.46
N GLU A 213 19.63 -9.18 21.42
CA GLU A 213 19.25 -9.39 22.82
C GLU A 213 17.71 -9.45 22.99
N ASP A 214 16.98 -8.54 22.34
CA ASP A 214 15.51 -8.54 22.34
C ASP A 214 14.93 -9.83 21.72
N GLU A 215 15.46 -10.26 20.58
CA GLU A 215 15.03 -11.51 19.93
C GLU A 215 15.33 -12.73 20.81
N ALA A 216 16.50 -12.78 21.45
CA ALA A 216 16.85 -13.85 22.37
C ALA A 216 15.90 -13.90 23.60
N ALA A 217 15.44 -12.74 24.09
CA ALA A 217 14.44 -12.68 25.15
C ALA A 217 13.07 -13.18 24.68
N ARG A 218 12.62 -12.78 23.47
CA ARG A 218 11.36 -13.25 22.86
C ARG A 218 11.36 -14.77 22.68
N ARG A 219 12.45 -15.35 22.19
CA ARG A 219 12.58 -16.82 22.02
C ARG A 219 12.48 -17.57 23.35
N ARG A 220 13.14 -17.08 24.42
CA ARG A 220 13.03 -17.70 25.75
C ARG A 220 11.60 -17.71 26.27
N LEU A 221 10.87 -16.60 26.11
CA LEU A 221 9.47 -16.52 26.54
C LEU A 221 8.57 -17.48 25.74
N GLN A 222 8.81 -17.62 24.43
CA GLN A 222 8.09 -18.58 23.59
C GLN A 222 8.37 -20.03 23.99
N ASP A 223 9.64 -20.37 24.22
CA ASP A 223 10.06 -21.70 24.66
C ASP A 223 9.43 -22.05 26.03
N GLU A 224 9.39 -21.09 26.96
CA GLU A 224 8.72 -21.25 28.27
C GLU A 224 7.20 -21.42 28.13
N ALA A 225 6.55 -20.65 27.26
CA ALA A 225 5.12 -20.75 27.01
C ALA A 225 4.75 -22.10 26.35
N GLN A 226 5.56 -22.55 25.39
CA GLN A 226 5.38 -23.83 24.72
C GLN A 226 5.61 -25.00 25.68
N ALA A 227 6.62 -24.92 26.56
CA ALA A 227 6.86 -25.91 27.60
C ALA A 227 5.70 -25.98 28.61
N ARG A 228 5.11 -24.85 29.00
CA ARG A 228 3.92 -24.80 29.88
C ARG A 228 2.67 -25.36 29.20
N GLY A 229 2.47 -25.07 27.91
CA GLY A 229 1.36 -25.63 27.13
C GLY A 229 1.44 -27.15 27.01
N ALA A 230 2.63 -27.68 26.69
CA ALA A 230 2.88 -29.13 26.60
C ALA A 230 2.71 -29.86 27.94
N ALA A 231 2.98 -29.20 29.07
CA ALA A 231 2.77 -29.76 30.40
C ALA A 231 1.30 -29.75 30.85
N GLY A 232 0.46 -28.87 30.30
CA GLY A 232 -0.96 -28.73 30.64
C GLY A 232 -1.88 -29.75 29.96
N GLU A 233 -1.53 -30.24 28.77
CA GLU A 233 -2.29 -31.29 28.04
C GLU A 233 -2.02 -32.72 28.55
N GLY A 234 -1.12 -32.88 29.53
CA GLY A 234 -0.72 -34.18 30.09
C GLY A 234 -1.29 -34.52 31.47
N ALA A 235 -2.21 -33.72 32.03
CA ALA A 235 -2.84 -34.01 33.32
C ALA A 235 -4.22 -34.68 33.10
N PRO A 236 -4.47 -35.88 33.66
CA PRO A 236 -5.68 -36.69 33.42
C PRO A 236 -6.98 -36.08 33.96
#